data_AF-A0A849R703-F1
#
_entry.id   AF-A0A849R703-F1
#
_cell.length_a   1.000
_cell.length_b   1.000
_cell.length_c   1.000
_cell.angle_alpha   90.00
_cell.angle_beta   90.00
_cell.angle_gamma   90.00
#
_symmetry.space_group_name_H-M   'P 1'
#
loop_
_entity.id
_entity.type
_entity.pdbx_description
1 polymer ?
#
loop_
_entity_poly.entity_id
_entity_poly.type
_entity_poly.pdbx_seq_one_letter_code
_entity_poly.pdbx_strand_id
1 'polypeptide(L)'
;MKLFHVFLIGSAVIVPAVTYVALTSETNQAEIHSTELSSPIDEKPAVHGLAVKDDTKDGEFRESLTALGKEVSQLRADLTSLRAELQTKHLAQVSSAKVSEQDAATDAQALTEIRVKEEERLQKQGEALEAGFRQQTTDPDWSTKAKGLIQQALASDKVDSKNIIDVECRTSMCRVELANDTNSNAPRIAEFPMKISEELPNILVNQTDESDGSTTTILYLSKDDFVLPNSGG
;
A
#
# COMPACT_ATOMS: atom_id res chain seq x y z
N MET A 1 20.07 54.68 -27.13
CA MET A 1 19.39 54.19 -25.91
C MET A 1 19.77 52.72 -25.71
N LYS A 2 20.35 52.45 -24.54
CA LYS A 2 20.55 51.16 -23.83
C LYS A 2 21.42 50.08 -24.50
N LEU A 3 22.70 50.14 -24.12
CA LEU A 3 23.68 49.05 -24.13
C LEU A 3 23.22 47.93 -23.18
N PHE A 4 23.32 46.68 -23.63
CA PHE A 4 23.22 45.48 -22.80
C PHE A 4 24.58 45.21 -22.13
N HIS A 5 24.61 45.23 -20.80
CA HIS A 5 25.73 44.71 -20.01
C HIS A 5 25.54 43.20 -19.80
N VAL A 6 26.42 42.44 -20.45
CA VAL A 6 26.64 41.01 -20.22
C VAL A 6 27.55 40.88 -19.00
N PHE A 7 27.01 40.42 -17.87
CA PHE A 7 27.80 39.99 -16.72
C PHE A 7 28.00 38.48 -16.82
N LEU A 8 29.19 38.08 -17.29
CA LEU A 8 29.72 36.72 -17.15
C LEU A 8 30.24 36.58 -15.70
N ILE A 9 29.47 35.90 -14.85
CA ILE A 9 29.94 35.49 -13.53
C ILE A 9 30.58 34.10 -13.71
N GLY A 10 31.92 34.08 -13.64
CA GLY A 10 32.70 32.85 -13.59
C GLY A 10 32.57 32.19 -12.23
N SER A 11 31.88 31.05 -12.18
CA SER A 11 31.85 30.19 -11.00
C SER A 11 33.08 29.29 -11.01
N ALA A 12 34.06 29.61 -10.16
CA ALA A 12 35.19 28.74 -9.88
C ALA A 12 34.70 27.46 -9.18
N VAL A 13 34.85 26.32 -9.86
CA VAL A 13 34.58 25.00 -9.28
C VAL A 13 35.76 24.62 -8.40
N ILE A 14 35.59 24.78 -7.08
CA ILE A 14 36.50 24.21 -6.08
C ILE A 14 36.01 22.77 -5.83
N VAL A 15 36.76 21.79 -6.32
CA VAL A 15 36.55 20.37 -6.01
C VAL A 15 37.29 20.06 -4.70
N PRO A 16 36.62 19.80 -3.57
CA PRO A 16 37.30 19.22 -2.43
C PRO A 16 37.61 17.75 -2.71
N ALA A 17 38.89 17.40 -2.60
CA ALA A 17 39.37 16.03 -2.58
C ALA A 17 38.79 15.33 -1.34
N VAL A 18 37.78 14.47 -1.55
CA VAL A 18 37.27 13.58 -0.51
C VAL A 18 38.24 12.40 -0.38
N THR A 19 39.05 12.44 0.67
CA THR A 19 39.83 11.30 1.16
C THR A 19 38.89 10.19 1.58
N TYR A 20 38.91 9.07 0.85
CA TYR A 20 38.30 7.81 1.26
C TYR A 20 39.04 7.27 2.50
N VAL A 21 38.42 7.37 3.66
CA VAL A 21 38.83 6.61 4.85
C VAL A 21 38.19 5.22 4.72
N ALA A 22 39.02 4.22 4.42
CA ALA A 22 38.66 2.82 4.51
C ALA A 22 38.52 2.44 5.99
N LEU A 23 37.29 2.32 6.49
CA LEU A 23 37.00 1.69 7.77
C LEU A 23 36.69 0.22 7.53
N THR A 24 37.59 -0.59 8.06
CA THR A 24 37.59 -2.05 8.11
C THR A 24 36.35 -2.56 8.83
N SER A 25 35.54 -3.38 8.16
CA SER A 25 34.46 -4.13 8.81
C SER A 25 35.05 -5.28 9.61
N GLU A 26 35.04 -5.17 10.94
CA GLU A 26 35.25 -6.28 11.86
C GLU A 26 34.14 -7.33 11.66
N THR A 27 34.56 -8.51 11.24
CA THR A 27 33.77 -9.74 11.22
C THR A 27 33.45 -10.18 12.64
N ASN A 28 32.33 -9.71 13.20
CA ASN A 28 31.76 -10.31 14.40
C ASN A 28 30.97 -11.57 14.02
N GLN A 29 31.67 -12.69 14.07
CA GLN A 29 31.12 -14.03 13.99
C GLN A 29 30.43 -14.31 15.33
N ALA A 30 29.12 -14.02 15.42
CA ALA A 30 28.32 -14.42 16.56
C ALA A 30 28.12 -15.94 16.51
N GLU A 31 28.81 -16.60 17.43
CA GLU A 31 28.71 -17.99 17.82
C GLU A 31 27.24 -18.35 18.13
N ILE A 32 26.61 -19.12 17.24
CA ILE A 32 25.27 -19.68 17.48
C ILE A 32 25.43 -20.83 18.48
N HIS A 33 25.33 -20.51 19.77
CA HIS A 33 25.14 -21.49 20.83
C HIS A 33 23.75 -22.11 20.69
N SER A 34 23.68 -23.26 20.02
CA SER A 34 22.52 -24.15 20.03
C SER A 34 22.32 -24.68 21.44
N THR A 35 21.47 -23.99 22.22
CA THR A 35 21.00 -24.52 23.51
C THR A 35 19.85 -25.47 23.21
N GLU A 36 20.15 -26.76 23.19
CA GLU A 36 19.17 -27.84 23.30
C GLU A 36 18.41 -27.66 24.63
N LEU A 37 17.21 -27.09 24.58
CA LEU A 37 16.28 -27.14 25.70
C LEU A 37 15.44 -28.42 25.57
N SER A 38 16.00 -29.49 26.11
CA SER A 38 15.26 -30.69 26.50
C SER A 38 14.27 -30.31 27.60
N SER A 39 12.97 -30.53 27.36
CA SER A 39 11.99 -30.57 28.44
C SER A 39 10.94 -31.65 28.17
N PRO A 40 10.96 -32.76 28.92
CA PRO A 40 9.87 -33.73 28.93
C PRO A 40 8.80 -33.22 29.89
N ILE A 41 7.77 -32.55 29.36
CA ILE A 41 6.56 -32.28 30.14
C ILE A 41 5.66 -33.52 30.00
N ASP A 42 5.92 -34.49 30.86
CA ASP A 42 4.98 -35.55 31.22
C ASP A 42 4.01 -34.97 32.25
N GLU A 43 3.04 -34.18 31.79
CA GLU A 43 2.00 -33.60 32.65
C GLU A 43 0.67 -34.30 32.37
N LYS A 44 0.46 -35.35 33.17
CA LYS A 44 -0.79 -36.08 33.37
C LYS A 44 -1.94 -35.10 33.65
N PRO A 45 -2.96 -35.00 32.79
CA PRO A 45 -4.09 -34.10 33.05
C PRO A 45 -4.92 -34.67 34.21
N ALA A 46 -4.82 -34.01 35.37
CA ALA A 46 -5.79 -34.15 36.43
C ALA A 46 -7.10 -33.52 35.95
N VAL A 47 -8.02 -34.38 35.50
CA VAL A 47 -9.40 -34.04 35.17
C VAL A 47 -10.11 -33.63 36.45
N HIS A 48 -9.99 -32.35 36.83
CA HIS A 48 -10.92 -31.72 37.77
C HIS A 48 -12.17 -31.32 36.98
N GLY A 49 -13.14 -32.23 36.96
CA GLY A 49 -14.50 -31.96 36.53
C GLY A 49 -15.16 -30.93 37.45
N LEU A 50 -15.04 -29.66 37.10
CA LEU A 50 -15.98 -28.64 37.52
C LEU A 50 -17.10 -28.63 36.49
N ALA A 51 -18.19 -29.31 36.83
CA ALA A 51 -19.46 -29.23 36.12
C ALA A 51 -20.03 -27.82 36.31
N VAL A 52 -19.54 -26.87 35.51
CA VAL A 52 -20.18 -25.57 35.33
C VAL A 52 -21.32 -25.78 34.33
N LYS A 53 -22.52 -25.99 34.87
CA LYS A 53 -23.78 -25.79 34.14
C LYS A 53 -23.89 -24.30 33.81
N ASP A 54 -23.46 -23.91 32.61
CA ASP A 54 -23.78 -22.60 32.03
C ASP A 54 -24.66 -22.83 30.80
N ASP A 55 -25.90 -23.27 31.04
CA ASP A 55 -26.93 -23.53 30.01
C ASP A 55 -27.40 -22.24 29.30
N THR A 56 -26.84 -21.07 29.65
CA THR A 56 -27.30 -19.76 29.16
C THR A 56 -26.65 -19.33 27.85
N LYS A 57 -25.42 -19.80 27.55
CA LYS A 57 -24.66 -19.36 26.36
C LYS A 57 -25.05 -20.07 25.06
N ASP A 58 -25.70 -21.23 25.17
CA ASP A 58 -26.14 -22.00 24.00
C ASP A 58 -27.33 -21.33 23.26
N GLY A 59 -28.11 -20.50 23.96
CA GLY A 59 -29.24 -19.77 23.36
C GLY A 59 -28.80 -18.67 22.39
N GLU A 60 -27.87 -17.82 22.83
CA GLU A 60 -27.37 -16.67 22.07
C GLU A 60 -26.59 -17.10 20.81
N PHE A 61 -25.83 -18.19 20.92
CA PHE A 61 -25.11 -18.76 19.77
C PHE A 61 -26.07 -19.31 18.70
N ARG A 62 -27.16 -19.97 19.12
CA ARG A 62 -28.17 -20.50 18.19
C ARG A 62 -28.94 -19.40 17.48
N GLU A 63 -29.24 -18.30 18.18
CA GLU A 63 -29.86 -17.12 17.58
C GLU A 63 -28.92 -16.42 16.59
N SER A 64 -27.63 -16.33 16.92
CA SER A 64 -26.61 -15.80 16.02
C SER A 64 -26.45 -16.64 14.74
N LEU A 65 -26.51 -17.97 14.86
CA LEU A 65 -26.45 -18.88 13.70
C LEU A 65 -27.68 -18.77 12.80
N THR A 66 -28.88 -18.60 13.37
CA THR A 66 -30.09 -18.42 12.57
C THR A 66 -30.11 -17.05 11.88
N ALA A 67 -29.64 -15.99 12.54
CA ALA A 67 -29.47 -14.68 11.95
C ALA A 67 -28.47 -14.71 10.78
N LEU A 68 -27.30 -15.32 10.97
CA LEU A 68 -26.28 -15.46 9.91
C LEU A 68 -26.80 -16.31 8.73
N GLY A 69 -27.53 -17.39 9.02
CA GLY A 69 -28.15 -18.22 7.98
C GLY A 69 -29.14 -17.44 7.12
N LYS A 70 -29.91 -16.53 7.72
CA LYS A 70 -30.84 -15.65 7.01
C LYS A 70 -30.08 -14.63 6.12
N GLU A 71 -29.01 -14.04 6.64
CA GLU A 71 -28.19 -13.08 5.90
C GLU A 71 -27.51 -13.75 4.69
N VAL A 72 -26.91 -14.92 4.85
CA VAL A 72 -26.31 -15.69 3.74
C VAL A 72 -27.35 -16.04 2.68
N SER A 73 -28.58 -16.39 3.09
CA SER A 73 -29.68 -16.64 2.14
C SER A 73 -30.07 -15.39 1.36
N GLN A 74 -30.08 -14.22 2.01
CA GLN A 74 -30.40 -12.95 1.37
C GLN A 74 -29.32 -12.56 0.35
N LEU A 75 -28.04 -12.60 0.72
CA LEU A 75 -26.94 -12.28 -0.19
C LEU A 75 -26.92 -13.20 -1.42
N ARG A 76 -27.26 -14.48 -1.24
CA ARG A 76 -27.39 -15.41 -2.37
C ARG A 76 -28.51 -15.02 -3.32
N ALA A 77 -29.66 -14.59 -2.80
CA ALA A 77 -30.76 -14.09 -3.61
C ALA A 77 -30.37 -12.82 -4.40
N ASP A 78 -29.68 -11.88 -3.74
CA ASP A 78 -29.23 -10.64 -4.37
C ASP A 78 -28.21 -10.90 -5.49
N LEU A 79 -27.26 -11.82 -5.28
CA LEU A 79 -26.30 -12.23 -6.32
C LEU A 79 -27.00 -12.90 -7.51
N THR A 80 -28.03 -13.71 -7.28
CA THR A 80 -28.81 -14.31 -8.39
C THR A 80 -29.60 -13.26 -9.16
N SER A 81 -30.15 -12.26 -8.47
CA SER A 81 -30.87 -11.14 -9.10
C SER A 81 -29.93 -10.29 -9.96
N LEU A 82 -28.77 -9.90 -9.41
CA LEU A 82 -27.78 -9.10 -10.12
C LEU A 82 -27.24 -9.83 -11.36
N ARG A 83 -27.00 -11.14 -11.25
CA ARG A 83 -26.57 -11.96 -12.39
C ARG A 83 -27.61 -11.99 -13.50
N ALA A 84 -28.90 -12.09 -13.15
CA ALA A 84 -29.99 -12.05 -14.12
C ALA A 84 -30.10 -10.67 -14.79
N GLU A 85 -29.91 -9.58 -14.05
CA GLU A 85 -29.87 -8.23 -14.62
C GLU A 85 -28.70 -8.06 -15.59
N LEU A 86 -27.50 -8.50 -15.22
CA LEU A 86 -26.32 -8.44 -16.10
C LEU A 86 -26.52 -9.27 -17.37
N GLN A 87 -27.11 -10.46 -17.28
CA GLN A 87 -27.44 -11.27 -18.46
C GLN A 87 -28.46 -10.58 -19.36
N THR A 88 -29.49 -9.96 -18.78
CA THR A 88 -30.52 -9.24 -19.53
C THR A 88 -29.91 -8.03 -20.27
N LYS A 89 -29.06 -7.25 -19.58
CA LYS A 89 -28.32 -6.13 -20.20
C LYS A 89 -27.38 -6.62 -21.31
N HIS A 90 -26.65 -7.71 -21.09
CA HIS A 90 -25.76 -8.26 -22.10
C HIS A 90 -26.51 -8.74 -23.35
N LEU A 91 -27.65 -9.41 -23.19
CA LEU A 91 -28.48 -9.84 -24.33
C LEU A 91 -29.09 -8.66 -25.09
N ALA A 92 -29.49 -7.59 -24.39
CA ALA A 92 -29.95 -6.34 -25.01
C ALA A 92 -28.82 -5.63 -25.79
N GLN A 93 -27.59 -5.66 -25.26
CA GLN A 93 -26.41 -5.09 -25.93
C GLN A 93 -26.01 -5.91 -27.17
N VAL A 94 -25.96 -7.24 -27.07
CA VAL A 94 -25.59 -8.12 -28.20
C VAL A 94 -26.62 -8.04 -29.33
N SER A 95 -27.91 -7.87 -29.01
CA SER A 95 -28.94 -7.67 -30.04
C SER A 95 -28.87 -6.29 -30.70
N SER A 96 -28.37 -5.26 -30.01
CA SER A 96 -28.06 -3.95 -30.62
C SER A 96 -26.73 -3.91 -31.37
N ALA A 97 -25.75 -4.74 -30.99
CA ALA A 97 -24.40 -4.73 -31.55
C ALA A 97 -24.30 -5.22 -33.00
N LYS A 98 -25.38 -5.78 -33.58
CA LYS A 98 -25.40 -6.21 -34.99
C LYS A 98 -25.62 -5.08 -35.99
N VAL A 99 -25.70 -3.82 -35.56
CA VAL A 99 -26.08 -2.67 -36.41
C VAL A 99 -24.99 -1.61 -36.59
N SER A 100 -23.83 -1.61 -35.90
CA SER A 100 -22.88 -0.50 -36.08
C SER A 100 -21.42 -0.81 -35.71
N GLU A 101 -20.60 -1.11 -36.71
CA GLU A 101 -19.12 -1.05 -36.60
C GLU A 101 -18.61 0.39 -36.39
N GLN A 102 -19.46 1.39 -36.60
CA GLN A 102 -19.12 2.81 -36.48
C GLN A 102 -19.21 3.30 -35.02
N ASP A 103 -20.00 2.63 -34.17
CA ASP A 103 -20.11 2.96 -32.74
C ASP A 103 -18.97 2.39 -31.89
N ALA A 104 -18.33 1.29 -32.32
CA ALA A 104 -17.20 0.68 -31.60
C ALA A 104 -15.95 1.58 -31.57
N ALA A 105 -15.72 2.38 -32.61
CA ALA A 105 -14.60 3.34 -32.65
C ALA A 105 -14.82 4.52 -31.68
N THR A 106 -16.07 4.93 -31.49
CA THR A 106 -16.45 6.01 -30.57
C THR A 106 -16.30 5.59 -29.10
N ASP A 107 -16.66 4.33 -28.78
CA ASP A 107 -16.53 3.78 -27.43
C ASP A 107 -15.06 3.61 -26.99
N ALA A 108 -14.18 3.18 -27.89
CA ALA A 108 -12.74 3.06 -27.61
C ALA A 108 -12.07 4.42 -27.33
N GLN A 109 -12.49 5.49 -28.02
CA GLN A 109 -12.00 6.84 -27.77
C GLN A 109 -12.47 7.36 -26.41
N ALA A 110 -13.75 7.17 -26.08
CA ALA A 110 -14.30 7.56 -24.77
C ALA A 110 -13.59 6.84 -23.61
N LEU A 111 -13.31 5.54 -23.74
CA LEU A 111 -12.55 4.79 -22.74
C LEU A 111 -11.12 5.32 -22.58
N THR A 112 -10.47 5.68 -23.69
CA THR A 112 -9.13 6.27 -23.67
C THR A 112 -9.11 7.60 -22.95
N GLU A 113 -10.08 8.48 -23.22
CA GLU A 113 -10.21 9.77 -22.53
C GLU A 113 -10.46 9.62 -21.03
N ILE A 114 -11.29 8.65 -20.63
CA ILE A 114 -11.54 8.34 -19.21
C ILE A 114 -10.23 7.89 -18.55
N ARG A 115 -9.46 7.01 -19.20
CA ARG A 115 -8.18 6.53 -18.67
C ARG A 115 -7.17 7.66 -18.48
N VAL A 116 -7.02 8.52 -19.49
CA VAL A 116 -6.10 9.67 -19.43
C VAL A 116 -6.51 10.64 -18.31
N LYS A 117 -7.80 10.96 -18.19
CA LYS A 117 -8.29 11.83 -17.11
C LYS A 117 -8.07 11.24 -15.73
N GLU A 118 -8.23 9.93 -15.58
CA GLU A 118 -8.00 9.25 -14.31
C GLU A 118 -6.51 9.23 -13.94
N GLU A 119 -5.63 8.99 -14.91
CA GLU A 119 -4.18 9.06 -14.73
C GLU A 119 -3.73 10.47 -14.33
N GLU A 120 -4.22 11.51 -15.01
CA GLU A 120 -3.98 12.90 -14.63
C GLU A 120 -4.48 13.23 -13.21
N ARG A 121 -5.61 12.65 -12.80
CA ARG A 121 -6.18 12.84 -11.46
C ARG A 121 -5.29 12.21 -10.39
N LEU A 122 -4.82 10.98 -10.63
CA LEU A 122 -3.91 10.26 -9.73
C LEU A 122 -2.56 10.97 -9.63
N GLN A 123 -2.02 11.44 -10.76
CA GLN A 123 -0.78 12.23 -10.77
C GLN A 123 -0.91 13.49 -9.92
N LYS A 124 -1.96 14.30 -10.13
CA LYS A 124 -2.20 15.53 -9.35
C LYS A 124 -2.36 15.25 -7.85
N GLN A 125 -2.96 14.11 -7.49
CA GLN A 125 -3.05 13.70 -6.08
C GLN A 125 -1.70 13.35 -5.49
N GLY A 126 -0.87 12.60 -6.24
CA GLY A 126 0.50 12.30 -5.84
C GLY A 126 1.33 13.57 -5.62
N GLU A 127 1.24 14.54 -6.54
CA GLU A 127 1.93 15.83 -6.42
C GLU A 127 1.46 16.64 -5.19
N ALA A 128 0.16 16.66 -4.92
CA ALA A 128 -0.39 17.35 -3.75
C ALA A 128 0.06 16.71 -2.43
N LEU A 129 0.08 15.38 -2.37
CA LEU A 129 0.58 14.65 -1.19
C LEU A 129 2.08 14.88 -0.97
N GLU A 130 2.88 14.83 -2.03
CA GLU A 130 4.31 15.12 -1.95
C GLU A 130 4.57 16.55 -1.46
N ALA A 131 3.80 17.52 -1.93
CA ALA A 131 3.89 18.90 -1.45
C ALA A 131 3.49 19.03 0.02
N GLY A 132 2.45 18.33 0.47
CA GLY A 132 2.03 18.27 1.87
C GLY A 132 3.07 17.59 2.76
N PHE A 133 3.67 16.49 2.27
CA PHE A 133 4.76 15.77 2.94
C PHE A 133 5.93 16.71 3.25
N ARG A 134 6.42 17.41 2.24
CA ARG A 134 7.59 18.29 2.34
C ARG A 134 7.41 19.44 3.34
N GLN A 135 6.17 19.84 3.60
CA GLN A 135 5.83 20.89 4.57
C GLN A 135 5.77 20.38 6.01
N GLN A 136 5.66 19.07 6.24
CA GLN A 136 5.66 18.53 7.59
C GLN A 136 7.04 18.69 8.23
N THR A 137 7.05 19.06 9.51
CA THR A 137 8.25 18.93 10.35
C THR A 137 8.48 17.46 10.71
N THR A 138 9.69 17.11 11.14
CA THR A 138 9.99 15.75 11.62
C THR A 138 9.74 15.67 13.12
N ASP A 139 8.92 14.70 13.55
CA ASP A 139 8.84 14.28 14.95
C ASP A 139 9.78 13.07 15.14
N PRO A 140 10.89 13.19 15.88
CA PRO A 140 11.88 12.12 15.96
C PRO A 140 11.35 10.86 16.65
N ASP A 141 10.48 11.00 17.65
CA ASP A 141 9.97 9.88 18.43
C ASP A 141 8.94 9.09 17.61
N TRP A 142 8.00 9.81 16.99
CA TRP A 142 6.98 9.18 16.14
C TRP A 142 7.59 8.61 14.85
N SER A 143 8.46 9.36 14.15
CA SER A 143 9.03 8.93 12.87
C SER A 143 9.87 7.65 13.02
N THR A 144 10.62 7.52 14.10
CA THR A 144 11.41 6.31 14.39
C THR A 144 10.49 5.11 14.63
N LYS A 145 9.44 5.27 15.44
CA LYS A 145 8.45 4.21 15.70
C LYS A 145 7.73 3.79 14.41
N ALA A 146 7.23 4.76 13.65
CA ALA A 146 6.49 4.50 12.41
C ALA A 146 7.37 3.82 11.35
N LYS A 147 8.63 4.26 11.20
CA LYS A 147 9.60 3.62 10.29
C LYS A 147 9.86 2.17 10.68
N GLY A 148 10.04 1.88 11.97
CA GLY A 148 10.22 0.50 12.45
C GLY A 148 9.03 -0.40 12.15
N LEU A 149 7.81 0.11 12.35
CA LEU A 149 6.56 -0.59 12.05
C LEU A 149 6.41 -0.88 10.55
N ILE A 150 6.69 0.10 9.68
CA ILE A 150 6.66 -0.07 8.22
C ILE A 150 7.69 -1.13 7.78
N GLN A 151 8.93 -1.03 8.27
CA GLN A 151 9.98 -1.98 7.93
C GLN A 151 9.64 -3.41 8.36
N GLN A 152 9.08 -3.58 9.57
CA GLN A 152 8.63 -4.89 10.07
C GLN A 152 7.48 -5.45 9.22
N ALA A 153 6.51 -4.61 8.83
CA ALA A 153 5.39 -5.02 7.99
C ALA A 153 5.86 -5.44 6.59
N LEU A 154 6.74 -4.65 5.95
CA LEU A 154 7.33 -4.97 4.64
C LEU A 154 8.15 -6.27 4.68
N ALA A 155 8.96 -6.47 5.73
CA ALA A 155 9.74 -7.70 5.91
C ALA A 155 8.83 -8.93 6.07
N SER A 156 7.70 -8.78 6.77
CA SER A 156 6.72 -9.85 6.95
C SER A 156 6.03 -10.26 5.64
N ASP A 157 5.89 -9.31 4.71
CA ASP A 157 5.35 -9.54 3.35
C ASP A 157 6.43 -10.02 2.37
N LYS A 158 7.64 -10.33 2.87
CA LYS A 158 8.80 -10.79 2.10
C LYS A 158 9.23 -9.81 1.01
N VAL A 159 9.01 -8.51 1.24
CA VAL A 159 9.60 -7.47 0.41
C VAL A 159 11.12 -7.51 0.64
N ASP A 160 11.90 -7.75 -0.41
CA ASP A 160 13.37 -7.73 -0.33
C ASP A 160 13.81 -6.32 0.11
N SER A 161 14.72 -6.25 1.08
CA SER A 161 15.27 -4.97 1.55
C SER A 161 15.95 -4.19 0.42
N LYS A 162 16.42 -4.87 -0.63
CA LYS A 162 16.97 -4.24 -1.84
C LYS A 162 15.93 -3.49 -2.67
N ASN A 163 14.65 -3.88 -2.55
CA ASN A 163 13.56 -3.20 -3.25
C ASN A 163 13.07 -1.99 -2.46
N ILE A 164 13.51 -1.79 -1.21
CA ILE A 164 13.15 -0.61 -0.42
C ILE A 164 14.20 0.46 -0.70
N ILE A 165 13.84 1.47 -1.49
CA ILE A 165 14.72 2.59 -1.85
C ILE A 165 14.85 3.53 -0.66
N ASP A 166 13.71 3.97 -0.10
CA ASP A 166 13.68 4.88 1.04
C ASP A 166 12.42 4.71 1.89
N VAL A 167 12.55 5.04 3.18
CA VAL A 167 11.44 5.16 4.13
C VAL A 167 11.67 6.42 4.95
N GLU A 168 10.89 7.46 4.66
CA GLU A 168 10.92 8.74 5.35
C GLU A 168 9.60 8.97 6.08
N CYS A 169 9.64 9.16 7.40
CA CYS A 169 8.46 9.49 8.21
C CYS A 169 8.65 10.88 8.84
N ARG A 170 7.57 11.67 8.88
CA ARG A 170 7.56 13.05 9.42
C ARG A 170 6.76 13.19 10.71
N THR A 171 5.73 14.03 10.80
CA THR A 171 4.91 14.18 12.03
C THR A 171 3.64 13.35 12.01
N SER A 172 3.08 13.11 10.81
CA SER A 172 1.85 12.34 10.65
C SER A 172 1.83 11.48 9.39
N MET A 173 2.79 11.66 8.48
CA MET A 173 2.86 10.94 7.22
C MET A 173 4.21 10.27 7.02
N CYS A 174 4.20 9.11 6.37
CA CYS A 174 5.36 8.38 5.89
C CYS A 174 5.31 8.26 4.36
N ARG A 175 6.47 8.33 3.75
CA ARG A 175 6.72 8.15 2.33
C ARG A 175 7.66 6.96 2.18
N VAL A 176 7.20 5.95 1.45
CA VAL A 176 7.94 4.71 1.21
C VAL A 176 8.16 4.59 -0.28
N GLU A 177 9.42 4.54 -0.70
CA GLU A 177 9.78 4.28 -2.09
C GLU A 177 10.20 2.82 -2.25
N LEU A 178 9.56 2.13 -3.18
CA LEU A 178 9.86 0.76 -3.55
C LEU A 178 10.25 0.69 -5.04
N ALA A 179 11.38 0.06 -5.33
CA ALA A 179 11.75 -0.32 -6.69
C ALA A 179 10.89 -1.51 -7.12
N ASN A 180 10.24 -1.43 -8.29
CA ASN A 180 9.72 -2.59 -8.98
C ASN A 180 10.75 -3.07 -10.00
N ASP A 181 11.32 -4.25 -9.77
CA ASP A 181 12.05 -4.94 -10.84
C ASP A 181 11.06 -5.31 -11.94
N THR A 182 11.37 -4.91 -13.17
CA THR A 182 10.69 -5.27 -14.43
C THR A 182 10.40 -6.77 -14.58
N ASN A 183 11.18 -7.64 -13.93
CA ASN A 183 11.01 -9.10 -13.98
C ASN A 183 10.20 -9.66 -12.80
N SER A 184 9.94 -8.85 -11.78
CA SER A 184 9.17 -9.22 -10.61
C SER A 184 7.72 -8.82 -10.81
N ASN A 185 6.80 -9.76 -10.56
CA ASN A 185 5.42 -9.35 -10.25
C ASN A 185 5.49 -8.29 -9.14
N ALA A 186 4.72 -7.20 -9.27
CA ALA A 186 4.69 -6.11 -8.29
C ALA A 186 4.74 -6.66 -6.84
N PRO A 187 5.51 -6.03 -5.93
CA PRO A 187 5.75 -6.53 -4.59
C PRO A 187 4.40 -6.88 -3.96
N ARG A 188 4.27 -8.14 -3.51
CA ARG A 188 3.02 -8.66 -2.94
C ARG A 188 2.85 -8.14 -1.51
N ILE A 189 2.50 -6.87 -1.38
CA ILE A 189 2.21 -6.20 -0.12
C ILE A 189 0.77 -6.46 0.35
N ALA A 190 0.31 -7.70 0.26
CA ALA A 190 -1.10 -8.06 0.49
C ALA A 190 -1.50 -7.95 1.96
N GLU A 191 -0.59 -8.26 2.89
CA GLU A 191 -0.87 -8.20 4.34
C GLU A 191 -0.35 -6.90 4.96
N PHE A 192 0.50 -6.16 4.24
CA PHE A 192 1.08 -4.90 4.68
C PHE A 192 0.03 -3.90 5.20
N PRO A 193 -1.05 -3.55 4.45
CA PRO A 193 -2.09 -2.65 4.95
C PRO A 193 -2.73 -3.12 6.26
N MET A 194 -2.92 -4.43 6.43
CA MET A 194 -3.52 -4.99 7.65
C MET A 194 -2.61 -4.86 8.86
N LYS A 195 -1.29 -4.92 8.68
CA LYS A 195 -0.30 -4.85 9.75
C LYS A 195 -0.07 -3.43 10.25
N ILE A 196 -0.32 -2.43 9.40
CA ILE A 196 -0.06 -1.02 9.72
C ILE A 196 -1.32 -0.21 9.99
N SER A 197 -2.51 -0.76 9.74
CA SER A 197 -3.78 -0.02 9.77
C SER A 197 -4.11 0.61 11.12
N GLU A 198 -3.57 0.09 12.22
CA GLU A 198 -3.77 0.65 13.55
C GLU A 198 -3.09 2.01 13.72
N GLU A 199 -1.91 2.20 13.15
CA GLU A 199 -1.10 3.42 13.30
C GLU A 199 -1.13 4.32 12.06
N LEU A 200 -1.35 3.71 10.88
CA LEU A 200 -1.33 4.34 9.56
C LEU A 200 -2.51 3.81 8.72
N PRO A 201 -3.77 4.14 9.07
CA PRO A 201 -4.96 3.62 8.38
C PRO A 201 -5.10 4.10 6.94
N ASN A 202 -4.51 5.26 6.61
CA ASN A 202 -4.66 5.89 5.30
C ASN A 202 -3.46 5.58 4.42
N ILE A 203 -3.69 4.90 3.29
CA ILE A 203 -2.65 4.50 2.34
C ILE A 203 -3.04 4.98 0.94
N LEU A 204 -2.13 5.71 0.28
CA LEU A 204 -2.21 6.01 -1.15
C LEU A 204 -0.99 5.43 -1.86
N VAL A 205 -1.21 4.78 -3.00
CA VAL A 205 -0.15 4.24 -3.85
C VAL A 205 -0.07 5.09 -5.12
N ASN A 206 1.13 5.59 -5.40
CA ASN A 206 1.47 6.24 -6.67
C ASN A 206 2.55 5.42 -7.37
N GLN A 207 2.47 5.32 -8.69
CA GLN A 207 3.47 4.63 -9.52
C GLN A 207 4.05 5.64 -10.50
N THR A 208 5.36 5.57 -10.70
CA THR A 208 6.05 6.44 -11.66
C THR A 208 6.94 5.57 -12.51
N ASP A 209 6.73 5.63 -13.83
CA ASP A 209 7.59 4.97 -14.79
C ASP A 209 8.86 5.78 -15.00
N GLU A 210 10.00 5.11 -14.94
CA GLU A 210 11.31 5.69 -15.20
C GLU A 210 11.70 5.53 -16.67
N SER A 211 12.63 6.36 -17.14
CA SER A 211 13.05 6.36 -18.56
C SER A 211 13.71 5.07 -19.02
N ASP A 212 14.20 4.25 -18.09
CA ASP A 212 14.82 2.96 -18.35
C ASP A 212 13.80 1.80 -18.42
N GLY A 213 12.52 2.10 -18.22
CA GLY A 213 11.43 1.12 -18.19
C GLY A 213 11.25 0.44 -16.83
N SER A 214 12.01 0.82 -15.80
CA SER A 214 11.70 0.46 -14.43
C SER A 214 10.52 1.28 -13.90
N THR A 215 9.85 0.79 -12.86
CA THR A 215 8.75 1.52 -12.23
C THR A 215 9.07 1.67 -10.75
N THR A 216 8.94 2.88 -10.23
CA THR A 216 9.06 3.16 -8.80
C THR A 216 7.66 3.31 -8.20
N THR A 217 7.38 2.55 -7.14
CA THR A 217 6.13 2.67 -6.38
C THR A 217 6.38 3.52 -5.15
N ILE A 218 5.63 4.60 -5.02
CA ILE A 218 5.65 5.49 -3.86
C ILE A 218 4.37 5.26 -3.07
N LEU A 219 4.51 4.84 -1.81
CA LEU A 219 3.40 4.71 -0.89
C LEU A 219 3.42 5.89 0.07
N TYR A 220 2.30 6.61 0.15
CA TYR A 220 2.04 7.60 1.18
C TYR A 220 1.16 6.97 2.24
N LEU A 221 1.58 7.06 3.50
CA LEU A 221 0.89 6.47 4.64
C LEU A 221 0.67 7.53 5.70
N SER A 222 -0.54 7.65 6.24
CA SER A 222 -0.85 8.70 7.20
C SER A 222 -1.69 8.19 8.36
N LYS A 223 -1.44 8.76 9.54
CA LYS A 223 -2.28 8.55 10.74
C LYS A 223 -3.61 9.32 10.65
N ASP A 224 -3.59 10.43 9.93
CA ASP A 224 -4.73 11.33 9.70
C ASP A 224 -5.22 11.21 8.25
N ASP A 225 -6.43 11.69 7.95
CA ASP A 225 -6.96 11.70 6.58
C ASP A 225 -6.10 12.60 5.67
N PHE A 226 -5.94 12.18 4.41
CA PHE A 226 -5.25 13.00 3.41
C PHE A 226 -6.08 14.24 3.07
N VAL A 227 -5.54 15.41 3.39
CA VAL A 227 -6.12 16.69 2.95
C VAL A 227 -5.71 16.92 1.50
N LEU A 228 -6.49 16.38 0.57
CA LEU A 228 -6.31 16.66 -0.85
C LEU A 228 -6.86 18.06 -1.15
N PRO A 229 -6.15 18.90 -1.93
CA PRO A 229 -6.70 20.18 -2.37
C PRO A 229 -8.00 19.89 -3.11
N ASN A 230 -9.10 20.48 -2.63
CA ASN A 230 -10.42 20.34 -3.26
C ASN A 230 -10.25 20.59 -4.76
N SER A 231 -10.48 19.57 -5.57
CA SER A 231 -10.61 19.71 -7.01
C SER A 231 -11.96 20.39 -7.28
N GLY A 232 -12.08 21.66 -6.87
CA GLY A 232 -13.22 22.49 -7.20
C GLY A 232 -13.24 22.63 -8.72
N GLY A 233 -14.18 21.93 -9.35
CA GLY A 233 -14.49 22.02 -10.77
C GLY A 233 -15.25 23.28 -11.11
#